data_AF-A0A0D8XM99-F1
#
_entry.id   AF-A0A0D8XM99-F1
#
_cell.length_a   1.000
_cell.length_b   1.000
_cell.length_c   1.000
_cell.angle_alpha   90.00
_cell.angle_beta   90.00
_cell.angle_gamma   90.00
#
_symmetry.space_group_name_H-M   'P 1'
#
loop_
_entity.id
_entity.type
_entity.pdbx_description
1 polymer ?
#
loop_
_entity_poly.entity_id
_entity_poly.type
_entity_poly.pdbx_seq_one_letter_code
_entity_poly.pdbx_strand_id
1 'polypeptide(L)' 'MDELVYPCGICRQFLMEFGDIQVILGSSLGKSTSYSSIMDLLPYAFTPKSLGKHASKSDSVEK' A
#
# COMPACT_ATOMS: atom_id res chain seq x y z
N MET A 1 18.65 -18.94 10.10
CA MET A 1 18.66 -18.32 8.76
C MET A 1 18.46 -16.83 8.95
N ASP A 2 19.27 -16.01 8.28
CA ASP A 2 19.12 -14.55 8.28
C ASP A 2 18.29 -14.18 7.05
N GLU A 3 16.98 -14.08 7.23
CA GLU A 3 16.01 -13.85 6.15
C GLU A 3 15.39 -12.46 6.28
N LEU A 4 15.17 -11.80 5.15
CA LEU A 4 14.50 -10.50 5.11
C LEU A 4 13.01 -10.67 5.44
N VAL A 5 12.49 -9.75 6.26
CA VAL A 5 11.07 -9.69 6.59
C VAL A 5 10.36 -8.75 5.62
N TYR A 6 9.41 -9.28 4.87
CA TYR A 6 8.61 -8.52 3.93
C TYR A 6 7.26 -8.11 4.55
N PRO A 7 6.71 -6.91 4.23
CA PRO A 7 5.37 -6.55 4.66
C PRO A 7 4.36 -7.53 4.04
N CYS A 8 3.34 -7.92 4.80
CA CYS A 8 2.24 -8.73 4.28
C CYS A 8 1.31 -7.88 3.39
N GLY A 9 0.36 -8.53 2.70
CA GLY A 9 -0.51 -7.86 1.72
C GLY A 9 -1.30 -6.68 2.28
N ILE A 10 -1.85 -6.80 3.50
CA ILE A 10 -2.61 -5.71 4.12
C ILE A 10 -1.74 -4.51 4.49
N CYS A 11 -0.52 -4.75 4.97
CA CYS A 11 0.45 -3.68 5.22
C CYS A 11 0.82 -2.98 3.92
N ARG A 12 1.06 -3.74 2.84
CA ARG A 12 1.40 -3.14 1.55
C ARG A 12 0.27 -2.26 1.02
N GLN A 13 -0.98 -2.73 1.12
CA GLN A 13 -2.14 -1.96 0.70
C GLN A 13 -2.30 -0.68 1.53
N PHE A 14 -2.16 -0.77 2.84
CA PHE A 14 -2.23 0.41 3.71
C PHE A 14 -1.15 1.45 3.37
N LEU A 15 0.08 0.99 3.11
CA LEU A 15 1.18 1.88 2.74
C LEU A 15 0.96 2.56 1.38
N MET A 16 0.38 1.87 0.40
CA MET A 16 0.06 2.44 -0.92
C MET A 16 -0.89 3.63 -0.89
N GLU A 17 -1.75 3.76 0.13
CA GLU A 17 -2.66 4.91 0.27
C GLU A 17 -1.91 6.23 0.47
N PHE A 18 -0.63 6.17 0.86
CA PHE A 18 0.23 7.34 1.04
C PHE A 18 1.14 7.62 -0.17
N GLY A 19 0.97 6.87 -1.27
CA GLY A 19 1.75 7.01 -2.49
C GLY A 19 2.92 6.03 -2.58
N ASP A 20 3.84 6.29 -3.51
CA ASP A 20 5.03 5.44 -3.69
C ASP A 20 6.12 5.80 -2.67
N ILE A 21 6.22 4.99 -1.62
CA ILE A 21 7.19 5.13 -0.54
C ILE A 21 8.32 4.11 -0.66
N GLN A 22 9.52 4.50 -0.22
CA GLN A 22 10.63 3.56 -0.04
C GLN A 22 10.39 2.68 1.18
N VAL A 23 10.52 1.37 1.00
CA VAL A 23 10.42 0.35 2.04
C VAL A 23 11.81 -0.23 2.31
N ILE A 24 12.26 -0.12 3.56
CA ILE A 24 13.50 -0.72 4.04
C ILE A 24 13.14 -2.08 4.65
N LEU A 25 13.67 -3.15 4.06
CA LEU A 25 13.47 -4.53 4.49
C LEU A 25 14.66 -4.93 5.36
N GLY A 26 14.40 -5.27 6.62
CA GLY A 26 15.39 -5.76 7.55
C GLY A 26 15.28 -7.26 7.77
N SER A 27 16.38 -7.86 8.19
CA SER A 27 16.42 -9.22 8.73
C SER A 27 16.19 -9.23 10.25
N SER A 28 15.70 -10.34 10.79
CA SER A 28 15.45 -10.50 12.23
C SER A 28 16.72 -10.40 13.10
N LEU A 29 17.90 -10.66 12.50
CA LEU A 29 19.19 -10.54 13.17
C LEU A 29 19.95 -9.25 12.81
N GLY A 30 19.38 -8.40 11.96
CA GLY A 30 19.94 -7.11 11.55
C GLY A 30 21.21 -7.20 10.68
N LYS A 31 21.49 -8.37 10.09
CA LYS A 31 22.71 -8.57 9.27
C LYS A 31 22.47 -8.29 7.79
N SER A 32 21.25 -8.47 7.32
CA SER A 32 20.81 -8.16 5.96
C SER A 32 19.81 -7.01 5.95
N THR A 33 19.96 -6.11 4.96
CA THR A 33 19.05 -5.01 4.66
C THR A 33 18.85 -4.92 3.15
N SER A 34 17.63 -4.66 2.71
CA SER A 34 17.29 -4.38 1.31
C SER A 34 16.38 -3.16 1.21
N TYR A 35 16.34 -2.56 0.03
CA TYR A 35 15.51 -1.40 -0.27
C TYR A 35 14.60 -1.76 -1.44
N SER A 36 13.34 -1.37 -1.37
CA SER A 36 12.35 -1.56 -2.44
C SER A 36 11.38 -0.40 -2.43
N SER A 37 10.66 -0.16 -3.52
CA SER A 37 9.51 0.75 -3.52
C SER A 37 8.24 -0.03 -3.14
N ILE A 38 7.21 0.67 -2.65
CA ILE A 38 5.93 0.01 -2.42
C ILE A 38 5.26 -0.42 -3.73
N MET A 39 5.50 0.29 -4.84
CA MET A 39 5.03 -0.13 -6.18
C MET A 39 5.65 -1.45 -6.65
N ASP A 40 6.92 -1.71 -6.32
CA ASP A 40 7.57 -2.99 -6.62
C ASP A 40 6.99 -4.13 -5.76
N LEU A 41 6.64 -3.83 -4.51
CA LEU A 41 6.10 -4.81 -3.56
C LEU A 41 4.60 -5.10 -3.78
N LEU A 42 3.84 -4.14 -4.32
CA LEU A 42 2.42 -4.29 -4.64
C LEU A 42 2.12 -3.72 -6.03
N PRO A 43 2.54 -4.43 -7.09
CA PRO A 43 2.25 -4.02 -8.45
C PRO A 43 0.73 -4.04 -8.69
N TYR A 44 0.25 -3.09 -9.49
CA TYR A 44 -1.17 -2.92 -9.79
C TYR A 44 -2.06 -2.77 -8.55
N ALA A 45 -1.54 -2.07 -7.53
CA ALA A 45 -2.27 -1.80 -6.29
C ALA A 45 -3.70 -1.32 -6.56
N PHE A 46 -4.63 -1.79 -5.74
CA PHE A 46 -5.94 -1.19 -5.68
C PHE A 46 -5.79 0.22 -5.11
N THR A 47 -6.32 1.23 -5.79
CA THR A 47 -6.19 2.64 -5.36
C THR A 47 -7.55 3.33 -5.52
N PRO A 48 -7.71 4.61 -5.13
CA PRO A 48 -8.94 5.34 -5.44
C PRO A 48 -9.31 5.36 -6.93
N LYS A 49 -8.35 5.17 -7.84
CA LYS A 49 -8.60 5.02 -9.30
C LYS A 49 -9.35 3.73 -9.65
N SER A 50 -9.26 2.72 -8.80
CA SER A 50 -9.96 1.44 -8.93
C SER A 50 -11.42 1.52 -8.48
N LEU A 51 -11.78 2.57 -7.73
CA LEU A 51 -13.17 2.84 -7.36
C LEU A 51 -13.89 3.50 -8.54
N GLY A 52 -15.06 2.96 -8.90
CA GLY A 52 -15.98 3.65 -9.80
C GLY A 52 -16.48 4.95 -9.17
N LYS A 53 -16.87 5.93 -9.99
CA LYS A 53 -17.58 7.11 -9.49
C LYS A 53 -18.94 6.67 -8.96
N HIS A 54 -19.08 6.61 -7.64
CA HIS A 54 -20.41 6.50 -7.03
C HIS A 54 -21.10 7.84 -7.22
N ALA A 55 -22.20 7.89 -7.99
CA ALA A 55 -23.03 9.07 -8.03
C ALA A 55 -23.57 9.30 -6.61
N SER A 56 -23.07 10.33 -5.93
CA SER A 56 -23.75 10.84 -4.75
C SER A 56 -25.13 11.29 -5.20
N LYS A 57 -26.19 10.56 -4.82
CA LYS A 57 -27.48 11.21 -4.66
C LYS A 57 -27.28 12.20 -3.52
N SER A 58 -26.96 13.45 -3.85
CA SER A 58 -27.28 14.56 -3.00
C SER A 58 -28.81 14.59 -2.97
N ASP A 59 -29.40 14.06 -1.90
CA ASP A 59 -30.79 14.31 -1.59
C ASP A 59 -30.93 15.81 -1.33
N SER A 60 -31.19 16.57 -2.40
CA SER A 60 -31.79 17.89 -2.33
C SER A 60 -33.22 17.70 -1.82
N VAL A 61 -33.39 17.56 -0.50
CA VAL A 61 -34.67 17.84 0.13
C VAL A 61 -34.78 19.36 0.19
N GLU A 62 -35.27 19.93 -0.90
CA GLU A 62 -35.88 21.26 -0.86
C GLU A 62 -37.27 21.09 -0.27
N LYS A 63 -37.46 21.60 0.95
CA LYS A 63 -38.77 21.95 1.49
C LYS A 63 -38.66 23.14 2.42
#